data_AF-A0A1I6R1S7-F1
#
_entry.id   AF-A0A1I6R1S7-F1
#
_cell.length_a   1.000
_cell.length_b   1.000
_cell.length_c   1.000
_cell.angle_alpha   90.00
_cell.angle_beta   90.00
_cell.angle_gamma   90.00
#
_symmetry.space_group_name_H-M   'P 1'
#
loop_
_entity.id
_entity.type
_entity.pdbx_description
1 polymer ?
#
loop_
_entity_poly.entity_id
_entity_poly.type
_entity_poly.pdbx_seq_one_letter_code
_entity_poly.pdbx_strand_id
1 'polypeptide(L)'
;MKISKLDKRISATILSIFALAFAAVIYSRTMYHPAPGMSEAYQYEQECAAAKQANGGKTTKECKDLLTLTFEDPVALYTLVLTISTILSFVATAGLVFAAVRQRDDTLEAIEIARTSADAATRSARIAEKTLIASNRAWLKVEVGLGDQPLMENDGAVTFAFSVRAINVGKEPAINVQSHIWMLIWRTDFEHNPYRIQAEKCEEARSQATWAGHTVFPGDVYEGATGYGPANYVIGLDAESIKAAGNTAHDNEGNPILPLFVGGCVSYSFPADPEKRHITQFMFQLTRRMQPIRLKDCPISAFEFELTPMYGGMPSPLD
;
A
#
# COMPACT_ATOMS: atom_id res chain seq x y z
N MET A 1 -17.19 -20.92 12.09
CA MET A 1 -17.10 -20.94 13.57
C MET A 1 -18.21 -21.83 14.19
N LYS A 2 -18.07 -23.16 14.12
CA LYS A 2 -19.02 -24.16 14.68
C LYS A 2 -18.33 -25.24 15.54
N ILE A 3 -17.02 -25.13 15.74
CA ILE A 3 -16.18 -26.19 16.33
C ILE A 3 -16.31 -26.25 17.88
N SER A 4 -16.62 -25.13 18.56
CA SER A 4 -16.57 -25.09 20.04
C SER A 4 -17.63 -25.92 20.78
N LYS A 5 -18.73 -26.32 20.12
CA LYS A 5 -19.76 -27.17 20.75
C LYS A 5 -19.41 -28.66 20.71
N LEU A 6 -18.57 -29.09 19.77
CA LEU A 6 -18.23 -30.51 19.63
C LEU A 6 -17.15 -30.92 20.64
N ASP A 7 -16.13 -30.07 20.86
CA ASP A 7 -15.07 -30.33 21.83
C ASP A 7 -15.56 -30.45 23.27
N LYS A 8 -16.53 -29.60 23.67
CA LYS A 8 -17.10 -29.65 25.02
C LYS A 8 -17.81 -30.97 25.31
N ARG A 9 -18.42 -31.60 24.29
CA ARG A 9 -19.08 -32.90 24.47
C ARG A 9 -18.06 -34.01 24.62
N ILE A 10 -17.00 -34.02 23.81
CA ILE A 10 -15.96 -35.06 23.85
C ILE A 10 -15.20 -35.03 25.18
N SER A 11 -14.85 -33.83 25.68
CA SER A 11 -14.16 -33.69 26.98
C SER A 11 -14.99 -34.21 28.16
N ALA A 12 -16.30 -33.92 28.19
CA ALA A 12 -17.19 -34.38 29.25
C ALA A 12 -17.33 -35.92 29.27
N THR A 13 -17.39 -36.56 28.09
CA THR A 13 -17.50 -38.02 28.01
C THR A 13 -16.22 -38.72 28.48
N ILE A 14 -15.05 -38.19 28.13
CA ILE A 14 -13.76 -38.76 28.56
C ILE A 14 -13.61 -38.65 30.08
N LEU A 15 -13.96 -37.51 30.67
CA LEU A 15 -13.91 -37.32 32.12
C LEU A 15 -14.84 -38.30 32.87
N SER A 16 -16.05 -38.53 32.33
CA SER A 16 -17.01 -39.49 32.86
C SER A 16 -16.47 -40.93 32.84
N ILE A 17 -15.80 -41.33 31.75
CA ILE A 17 -15.24 -42.68 31.61
C ILE A 17 -14.11 -42.89 32.62
N PHE A 18 -13.22 -41.90 32.79
CA PHE A 18 -12.16 -41.96 33.80
C PHE A 18 -12.70 -42.02 35.23
N ALA A 19 -13.71 -41.22 35.55
CA ALA A 19 -14.33 -41.24 36.88
C ALA A 19 -14.97 -42.60 37.20
N LEU A 20 -15.65 -43.23 36.22
CA LEU A 20 -16.24 -44.55 36.38
C LEU A 20 -15.18 -45.65 36.53
N ALA A 21 -14.11 -45.61 35.74
CA ALA A 21 -13.01 -46.57 35.87
C ALA A 21 -12.31 -46.46 37.24
N PHE A 22 -12.10 -45.24 37.73
CA PHE A 22 -11.50 -45.00 39.04
C PHE A 22 -12.42 -45.46 40.18
N ALA A 23 -13.72 -45.19 40.07
CA ALA A 23 -14.72 -45.68 41.02
C ALA A 23 -14.77 -47.22 41.06
N ALA A 24 -14.69 -47.89 39.91
CA ALA A 24 -14.66 -49.35 39.84
C ALA A 24 -13.42 -49.96 40.54
N VAL A 25 -12.25 -49.31 40.44
CA VAL A 25 -11.03 -49.74 41.15
C VAL A 25 -11.14 -49.53 42.65
N ILE A 26 -11.73 -48.43 43.12
CA ILE A 26 -11.99 -48.22 44.56
C ILE A 26 -13.00 -49.26 45.07
N TYR A 27 -14.04 -49.53 44.28
CA TYR A 27 -15.08 -50.49 44.65
C TYR A 27 -14.55 -51.93 44.73
N SER A 28 -13.71 -52.36 43.78
CA SER A 28 -13.09 -53.69 43.84
C SER A 28 -12.15 -53.84 45.04
N ARG A 29 -11.42 -52.78 45.41
CA ARG A 29 -10.52 -52.80 46.57
C ARG A 29 -11.26 -52.83 47.93
N THR A 30 -12.47 -52.29 47.99
CA THR A 30 -13.29 -52.27 49.22
C THR A 30 -14.15 -53.53 49.37
N MET A 31 -14.49 -54.20 48.27
CA MET A 31 -15.22 -55.49 48.28
C MET A 31 -14.31 -56.70 48.49
N TYR A 32 -13.01 -56.62 48.21
CA TYR A 32 -12.05 -57.67 48.55
C TYR A 32 -11.68 -57.62 50.04
N HIS A 33 -12.62 -57.99 50.90
CA HIS A 33 -12.27 -58.59 52.18
C HIS A 33 -11.78 -60.01 51.91
N PRO A 34 -10.58 -60.43 52.40
CA PRO A 34 -10.17 -61.81 52.28
C PRO A 34 -11.16 -62.68 53.06
N ALA A 35 -11.97 -63.46 52.35
CA ALA A 35 -12.80 -64.47 52.97
C ALA A 35 -11.88 -65.52 53.62
N PRO A 36 -12.03 -65.81 54.92
CA PRO A 36 -11.31 -66.91 55.55
C PRO A 36 -11.96 -68.22 55.08
N GLY A 37 -11.37 -68.86 54.07
CA GLY A 37 -11.96 -70.06 53.47
C GLY A 37 -11.03 -70.82 52.53
N MET A 38 -9.84 -71.23 53.01
CA MET A 38 -9.00 -72.24 52.35
C MET A 38 -9.63 -73.64 52.42
N SER A 39 -10.77 -73.87 51.77
CA SER A 39 -11.34 -75.22 51.62
C SER A 39 -11.85 -75.57 50.23
N GLU A 40 -12.15 -74.59 49.37
CA GLU A 40 -12.61 -74.87 47.99
C GLU A 40 -11.46 -75.15 47.01
N ALA A 41 -10.25 -74.63 47.27
CA ALA A 41 -9.07 -74.93 46.45
C ALA A 41 -8.70 -76.43 46.43
N TYR A 42 -9.09 -77.19 47.46
CA TYR A 42 -8.86 -78.64 47.54
C TYR A 42 -9.89 -79.47 46.75
N GLN A 43 -11.12 -78.98 46.54
CA GLN A 43 -12.12 -79.72 45.77
C GLN A 43 -11.83 -79.68 44.26
N TYR A 44 -11.29 -78.57 43.75
CA TYR A 44 -10.95 -78.43 42.34
C TYR A 44 -9.73 -79.30 41.93
N GLU A 45 -8.77 -79.53 42.84
CA GLU A 45 -7.67 -80.47 42.61
C GLU A 45 -8.13 -81.94 42.52
N GLN A 46 -9.18 -82.33 43.27
CA GLN A 46 -9.74 -83.69 43.20
C GLN A 46 -10.53 -83.93 41.92
N GLU A 47 -11.29 -82.96 41.42
CA GLU A 47 -12.06 -83.11 40.17
C GLU A 47 -11.15 -83.11 38.92
N CYS A 48 -10.07 -82.32 38.91
CA CYS A 48 -9.07 -82.37 37.85
C CYS A 48 -8.24 -83.68 37.85
N ALA A 49 -8.03 -84.29 39.03
CA ALA A 49 -7.37 -85.59 39.14
C ALA A 49 -8.27 -86.73 38.64
N ALA A 50 -9.60 -86.66 38.85
CA ALA A 50 -10.56 -87.63 38.34
C ALA A 50 -10.74 -87.55 36.81
N ALA A 51 -10.75 -86.34 36.23
CA ALA A 51 -10.86 -86.16 34.77
C ALA A 51 -9.62 -86.68 33.99
N LYS A 52 -8.43 -86.71 34.63
CA LYS A 52 -7.20 -87.29 34.07
C LYS A 52 -7.24 -88.80 33.84
N GLN A 53 -8.11 -89.53 34.54
CA GLN A 53 -8.24 -90.98 34.39
C GLN A 53 -9.24 -91.38 33.29
N ALA A 54 -10.16 -90.49 32.90
CA ALA A 54 -11.20 -90.79 31.92
C ALA A 54 -10.79 -90.54 30.47
N ASN A 55 -9.89 -89.58 30.21
CA ASN A 55 -9.50 -89.20 28.84
C ASN A 55 -8.00 -89.38 28.64
N GLY A 56 -7.63 -90.54 28.09
CA GLY A 56 -6.26 -90.91 27.78
C GLY A 56 -5.50 -89.81 27.02
N GLY A 57 -4.46 -89.28 27.66
CA GLY A 57 -3.25 -88.87 26.96
C GLY A 57 -3.25 -87.54 26.19
N LYS A 58 -4.10 -86.56 26.51
CA LYS A 58 -3.82 -85.17 26.12
C LYS A 58 -3.45 -84.31 27.33
N THR A 59 -2.24 -83.80 27.29
CA THR A 59 -1.63 -82.94 28.30
C THR A 59 -2.51 -81.74 28.63
N THR A 60 -3.15 -81.77 29.80
CA THR A 60 -3.91 -80.66 30.40
C THR A 60 -3.03 -79.50 30.88
N LYS A 61 -1.82 -79.35 30.35
CA LYS A 61 -0.84 -78.35 30.80
C LYS A 61 -0.94 -77.01 30.06
N GLU A 62 -1.78 -76.90 29.02
CA GLU A 62 -1.91 -75.67 28.24
C GLU A 62 -3.30 -75.01 28.29
N CYS A 63 -4.27 -75.65 28.97
CA CYS A 63 -5.65 -75.15 29.08
C CYS A 63 -6.07 -74.86 30.54
N LYS A 64 -5.13 -74.56 31.44
CA LYS A 64 -5.51 -73.65 32.54
C LYS A 64 -5.53 -72.28 31.88
N ASP A 65 -6.73 -71.88 31.52
CA ASP A 65 -7.06 -70.62 30.88
C ASP A 65 -6.17 -69.53 31.46
N LEU A 66 -5.41 -68.86 30.60
CA LEU A 66 -4.50 -67.79 30.99
C LEU A 66 -5.23 -66.76 31.87
N LEU A 67 -6.54 -66.62 31.66
CA LEU A 67 -7.45 -65.88 32.53
C LEU A 67 -7.44 -66.36 33.99
N THR A 68 -7.64 -67.66 34.27
CA THR A 68 -7.77 -68.16 35.64
C THR A 68 -6.51 -67.95 36.47
N LEU A 69 -5.33 -68.11 35.85
CA LEU A 69 -4.03 -67.81 36.48
C LEU A 69 -3.81 -66.32 36.72
N THR A 70 -4.39 -65.44 35.90
CA THR A 70 -4.23 -63.98 36.05
C THR A 70 -5.16 -63.40 37.13
N PHE A 71 -6.27 -64.08 37.44
CA PHE A 71 -7.25 -63.61 38.44
C PHE A 71 -7.01 -64.13 39.88
N GLU A 72 -6.22 -65.20 40.07
CA GLU A 72 -5.88 -65.71 41.41
C GLU A 72 -4.69 -64.98 42.07
N ASP A 73 -3.76 -64.44 41.28
CA ASP A 73 -2.61 -63.67 41.80
C ASP A 73 -2.91 -62.15 41.78
N PRO A 74 -3.04 -61.48 42.94
CA PRO A 74 -3.32 -60.04 43.00
C PRO A 74 -2.23 -59.19 42.33
N VAL A 75 -1.00 -59.70 42.24
CA VAL A 75 0.10 -59.00 41.55
C VAL A 75 -0.10 -59.05 40.03
N ALA A 76 -0.57 -60.18 39.49
CA ALA A 76 -0.84 -60.35 38.06
C ALA A 76 -2.03 -59.48 37.59
N LEU A 77 -3.07 -59.36 38.43
CA LEU A 77 -4.19 -58.47 38.16
C LEU A 77 -3.74 -56.99 38.10
N TYR A 78 -2.89 -56.56 39.04
CA TYR A 78 -2.39 -55.19 39.08
C TYR A 78 -1.54 -54.85 37.85
N THR A 79 -0.64 -55.76 37.44
CA THR A 79 0.20 -55.55 36.25
C THR A 79 -0.61 -55.54 34.96
N LEU A 80 -1.67 -56.34 34.85
CA LEU A 80 -2.60 -56.30 33.72
C LEU A 80 -3.28 -54.92 33.61
N VAL A 81 -3.86 -54.42 34.70
CA VAL A 81 -4.53 -53.11 34.74
C VAL A 81 -3.54 -51.99 34.38
N LEU A 82 -2.32 -52.04 34.93
CA LEU A 82 -1.28 -51.06 34.64
C LEU A 82 -0.88 -51.07 33.16
N THR A 83 -0.79 -52.26 32.55
CA THR A 83 -0.48 -52.41 31.12
C THR A 83 -1.58 -51.81 30.24
N ILE A 84 -2.85 -52.11 30.54
CA ILE A 84 -4.01 -51.55 29.81
C ILE A 84 -4.03 -50.02 29.94
N SER A 85 -3.82 -49.49 31.15
CA SER A 85 -3.78 -48.03 31.37
C SER A 85 -2.63 -47.37 30.59
N THR A 86 -1.48 -48.02 30.51
CA THR A 86 -0.31 -47.51 29.77
C THR A 86 -0.60 -47.46 28.27
N ILE A 87 -1.22 -48.51 27.70
CA ILE A 87 -1.61 -48.55 26.28
C ILE A 87 -2.65 -47.45 26.00
N LEU A 88 -3.69 -47.33 26.83
CA LEU A 88 -4.70 -46.27 26.67
C LEU A 88 -4.09 -44.87 26.74
N SER A 89 -3.15 -44.65 27.65
CA SER A 89 -2.42 -43.38 27.75
C SER A 89 -1.58 -43.10 26.50
N PHE A 90 -0.94 -44.12 25.92
CA PHE A 90 -0.17 -43.98 24.69
C PHE A 90 -1.07 -43.61 23.50
N VAL A 91 -2.20 -44.29 23.34
CA VAL A 91 -3.18 -43.98 22.28
C VAL A 91 -3.75 -42.57 22.44
N ALA A 92 -4.09 -42.16 23.67
CA ALA A 92 -4.55 -40.80 23.95
C ALA A 92 -3.50 -39.74 23.59
N THR A 93 -2.23 -40.01 23.89
CA THR A 93 -1.10 -39.11 23.57
C THR A 93 -0.90 -39.01 22.06
N ALA A 94 -0.94 -40.13 21.34
CA ALA A 94 -0.85 -40.15 19.88
C ALA A 94 -2.01 -39.38 19.23
N GLY A 95 -3.22 -39.53 19.75
CA GLY A 95 -4.39 -38.76 19.31
C GLY A 95 -4.26 -37.25 19.51
N LEU A 96 -3.73 -36.82 20.67
CA LEU A 96 -3.45 -35.42 20.96
C LEU A 96 -2.38 -34.84 20.02
N VAL A 97 -1.30 -35.57 19.76
CA VAL A 97 -0.25 -35.15 18.82
C VAL A 97 -0.83 -34.99 17.41
N PHE A 98 -1.63 -35.95 16.95
CA PHE A 98 -2.28 -35.87 15.65
C PHE A 98 -3.22 -34.66 15.54
N ALA A 99 -4.04 -34.41 16.57
CA ALA A 99 -4.92 -33.24 16.61
C ALA A 99 -4.13 -31.92 16.62
N ALA A 100 -3.02 -31.85 17.37
CA ALA A 100 -2.16 -30.67 17.44
C ALA A 100 -1.46 -30.37 16.11
N VAL A 101 -0.99 -31.40 15.40
CA VAL A 101 -0.39 -31.25 14.05
C VAL A 101 -1.43 -30.69 13.08
N ARG A 102 -2.65 -31.22 13.10
CA ARG A 102 -3.72 -30.72 12.22
C ARG A 102 -4.11 -29.28 12.54
N GLN A 103 -4.20 -28.91 13.82
CA GLN A 103 -4.50 -27.54 14.24
C GLN A 103 -3.40 -26.55 13.85
N ARG A 104 -2.14 -26.99 13.79
CA ARG A 104 -1.02 -26.14 13.34
C ARG A 104 -1.21 -25.73 11.89
N ASP A 105 -1.56 -26.65 11.00
CA ASP A 105 -1.73 -26.36 9.57
C ASP A 105 -2.86 -25.35 9.34
N ASP A 106 -4.01 -25.55 9.98
CA ASP A 106 -5.14 -24.60 9.95
C ASP A 106 -4.74 -23.21 10.48
N THR A 107 -3.90 -23.17 11.52
CA THR A 107 -3.41 -21.91 12.10
C THR A 107 -2.46 -21.19 11.15
N LEU A 108 -1.60 -21.91 10.43
CA LEU A 108 -0.68 -21.34 9.45
C LEU A 108 -1.45 -20.76 8.25
N GLU A 109 -2.45 -21.48 7.73
CA GLU A 109 -3.32 -20.99 6.67
C GLU A 109 -4.10 -19.74 7.12
N ALA A 110 -4.65 -19.75 8.35
CA ALA A 110 -5.33 -18.58 8.91
C ALA A 110 -4.41 -17.36 9.03
N ILE A 111 -3.13 -17.54 9.39
CA ILE A 111 -2.14 -16.46 9.45
C ILE A 111 -1.87 -15.91 8.04
N GLU A 112 -1.77 -16.75 7.02
CA GLU A 112 -1.55 -16.33 5.64
C GLU A 112 -2.74 -15.53 5.09
N ILE A 113 -3.96 -16.00 5.32
CA ILE A 113 -5.19 -15.28 4.96
C ILE A 113 -5.27 -13.94 5.69
N ALA A 114 -4.93 -13.91 6.98
CA ALA A 114 -4.90 -12.68 7.77
C ALA A 114 -3.86 -11.68 7.23
N ARG A 115 -2.66 -12.13 6.85
CA ARG A 115 -1.63 -11.29 6.23
C ARG A 115 -2.10 -10.72 4.89
N THR A 116 -2.62 -11.57 4.01
CA THR A 116 -3.15 -11.13 2.71
C THR A 116 -4.28 -10.12 2.87
N SER A 117 -5.16 -10.32 3.86
CA SER A 117 -6.24 -9.37 4.18
C SER A 117 -5.71 -8.04 4.69
N ALA A 118 -4.69 -8.06 5.56
CA ALA A 118 -4.04 -6.86 6.07
C ALA A 118 -3.30 -6.08 4.96
N ASP A 119 -2.63 -6.78 4.05
CA ASP A 119 -1.97 -6.18 2.89
C ASP A 119 -2.98 -5.54 1.93
N ALA A 120 -4.09 -6.24 1.65
CA ALA A 120 -5.19 -5.70 0.85
C ALA A 120 -5.78 -4.43 1.48
N ALA A 121 -6.05 -4.46 2.79
CA ALA A 121 -6.54 -3.29 3.52
C ALA A 121 -5.55 -2.11 3.46
N THR A 122 -4.25 -2.37 3.60
CA THR A 122 -3.19 -1.36 3.49
C THR A 122 -3.15 -0.74 2.09
N ARG A 123 -3.26 -1.56 1.04
CA ARG A 123 -3.33 -1.07 -0.35
C ARG A 123 -4.58 -0.24 -0.59
N SER A 124 -5.73 -0.68 -0.10
CA SER A 124 -7.00 0.07 -0.19
C SER A 124 -6.90 1.41 0.53
N ALA A 125 -6.33 1.44 1.73
CA ALA A 125 -6.12 2.68 2.48
C ALA A 125 -5.22 3.67 1.71
N ARG A 126 -4.11 3.18 1.13
CA ARG A 126 -3.21 4.02 0.31
C ARG A 126 -3.87 4.54 -0.97
N ILE A 127 -4.71 3.74 -1.62
CA ILE A 127 -5.47 4.18 -2.80
C ILE A 127 -6.51 5.24 -2.41
N ALA A 128 -7.20 5.04 -1.29
CA ALA A 128 -8.16 6.00 -0.75
C ALA A 128 -7.49 7.33 -0.40
N GLU A 129 -6.33 7.28 0.25
CA GLU A 129 -5.49 8.44 0.55
C GLU A 129 -5.10 9.21 -0.72
N LYS A 130 -4.54 8.52 -1.72
CA LYS A 130 -4.18 9.13 -3.01
C LYS A 130 -5.39 9.74 -3.73
N THR A 131 -6.52 9.05 -3.70
CA THR A 131 -7.78 9.55 -4.28
C THR A 131 -8.27 10.79 -3.56
N LEU A 132 -8.18 10.82 -2.23
CA LEU A 132 -8.57 11.97 -1.42
C LEU A 132 -7.68 13.19 -1.70
N ILE A 133 -6.36 12.98 -1.74
CA ILE A 133 -5.38 14.02 -2.10
C ILE A 133 -5.66 14.56 -3.51
N ALA A 134 -5.92 13.69 -4.48
CA ALA A 134 -6.23 14.12 -5.86
C ALA A 134 -7.57 14.87 -5.97
N SER A 135 -8.60 14.41 -5.24
CA SER A 135 -9.95 14.97 -5.30
C SER A 135 -10.11 16.30 -4.56
N ASN A 136 -9.26 16.52 -3.56
CA ASN A 136 -9.22 17.77 -2.77
C ASN A 136 -8.03 18.65 -3.17
N ARG A 137 -7.31 18.34 -4.25
CA ARG A 137 -6.18 19.15 -4.68
C ARG A 137 -6.59 20.61 -4.97
N ALA A 138 -5.75 21.55 -4.54
CA ALA A 138 -5.83 22.93 -5.02
C ALA A 138 -5.42 22.98 -6.50
N TRP A 139 -6.25 23.60 -7.35
CA TRP A 139 -5.98 23.72 -8.78
C TRP A 139 -5.84 25.18 -9.12
N LEU A 140 -4.67 25.60 -9.57
CA LEU A 140 -4.43 26.99 -9.95
C LEU A 140 -4.60 27.14 -11.46
N LYS A 141 -5.60 27.93 -11.89
CA LYS A 141 -5.72 28.41 -13.26
C LYS A 141 -4.82 29.63 -13.41
N VAL A 142 -3.94 29.63 -14.42
CA VAL A 142 -3.00 30.73 -14.63
C VAL A 142 -3.47 31.60 -15.79
N GLU A 143 -3.48 32.91 -15.56
CA GLU A 143 -3.73 33.95 -16.55
C GLU A 143 -2.48 34.81 -16.65
N VAL A 144 -1.93 34.92 -17.86
CA VAL A 144 -0.77 35.74 -18.14
C VAL A 144 -1.23 36.92 -18.98
N GLY A 145 -0.82 38.11 -18.54
CA GLY A 145 -1.06 39.37 -19.23
C GLY A 145 0.25 40.07 -19.52
N LEU A 146 0.19 41.04 -20.44
CA LEU A 146 1.27 42.00 -20.61
C LEU A 146 1.14 43.07 -19.52
N GLY A 147 2.27 43.45 -18.92
CA GLY A 147 2.33 44.51 -17.94
C GLY A 147 2.12 45.89 -18.56
N ASP A 148 1.93 46.89 -17.70
CA ASP A 148 1.77 48.30 -18.07
C ASP A 148 3.07 48.96 -18.59
N GLN A 149 4.22 48.35 -18.34
CA GLN A 149 5.50 48.92 -18.74
C GLN A 149 5.71 48.82 -20.25
N PRO A 150 6.18 49.90 -20.89
CA PRO A 150 6.50 49.88 -22.31
C PRO A 150 7.61 48.87 -22.58
N LEU A 151 7.56 48.25 -23.76
CA LEU A 151 8.66 47.45 -24.26
C LEU A 151 9.93 48.30 -24.27
N MET A 152 10.95 47.86 -23.56
CA MET A 152 12.24 48.56 -23.53
C MET A 152 13.20 47.85 -24.49
N GLU A 153 13.73 48.60 -25.45
CA GLU A 153 14.80 48.15 -26.34
C GLU A 153 16.10 48.85 -25.92
N ASN A 154 17.15 48.06 -25.66
CA ASN A 154 18.48 48.60 -25.34
C ASN A 154 19.56 47.73 -25.99
N ASP A 155 20.36 48.31 -26.89
CA ASP A 155 21.45 47.62 -27.59
C ASP A 155 21.05 46.32 -28.30
N GLY A 156 19.82 46.28 -28.85
CA GLY A 156 19.26 45.09 -29.51
C GLY A 156 18.74 44.01 -28.56
N ALA A 157 18.83 44.22 -27.25
CA ALA A 157 18.08 43.45 -26.26
C ALA A 157 16.67 44.02 -26.11
N VAL A 158 15.70 43.15 -25.83
CA VAL A 158 14.28 43.52 -25.73
C VAL A 158 13.74 43.03 -24.39
N THR A 159 13.06 43.90 -23.67
CA THR A 159 12.54 43.59 -22.32
C THR A 159 11.03 43.75 -22.27
N PHE A 160 10.36 42.69 -21.82
CA PHE A 160 8.90 42.62 -21.68
C PHE A 160 8.52 42.61 -20.20
N ALA A 161 7.45 43.33 -19.86
CA ALA A 161 6.80 43.18 -18.57
C ALA A 161 5.61 42.23 -18.68
N PHE A 162 5.51 41.28 -17.76
CA PHE A 162 4.38 40.36 -17.66
C PHE A 162 3.69 40.45 -16.29
N SER A 163 2.37 40.34 -16.32
CA SER A 163 1.54 40.10 -15.14
C SER A 163 1.14 38.63 -15.09
N VAL A 164 1.23 38.00 -13.93
CA VAL A 164 0.77 36.61 -13.73
C VAL A 164 -0.27 36.59 -12.62
N ARG A 165 -1.47 36.11 -12.96
CA ARG A 165 -2.57 35.90 -12.02
C ARG A 165 -2.82 34.40 -11.90
N ALA A 166 -2.85 33.89 -10.68
CA ALA A 166 -3.20 32.50 -10.41
C ALA A 166 -4.50 32.44 -9.61
N ILE A 167 -5.53 31.82 -10.17
CA ILE A 167 -6.86 31.71 -9.57
C ILE A 167 -7.01 30.28 -9.04
N ASN A 168 -7.33 30.12 -7.76
CA ASN A 168 -7.57 28.79 -7.22
C ASN A 168 -8.98 28.32 -7.58
N VAL A 169 -9.06 27.41 -8.55
CA VAL A 169 -10.30 26.73 -8.97
C VAL A 169 -10.47 25.35 -8.31
N GLY A 170 -9.59 24.99 -7.37
CA GLY A 170 -9.67 23.77 -6.57
C GLY A 170 -10.52 23.91 -5.31
N LYS A 171 -10.51 22.87 -4.47
CA LYS A 171 -11.33 22.81 -3.23
C LYS A 171 -10.57 23.19 -1.96
N GLU A 172 -9.24 23.02 -1.96
CA GLU A 172 -8.37 23.34 -0.84
C GLU A 172 -7.60 24.65 -1.11
N PRO A 173 -7.17 25.38 -0.07
CA PRO A 173 -6.27 26.50 -0.25
C PRO A 173 -4.91 26.04 -0.80
N ALA A 174 -4.40 26.78 -1.77
CA ALA A 174 -3.01 26.64 -2.20
C ALA A 174 -2.14 27.47 -1.26
N ILE A 175 -1.13 26.87 -0.66
CA ILE A 175 -0.17 27.52 0.24
C ILE A 175 1.20 27.63 -0.43
N ASN A 176 2.01 28.58 0.01
CA ASN A 176 3.34 28.83 -0.54
C ASN A 176 3.35 29.03 -2.07
N VAL A 177 2.32 29.70 -2.59
CA VAL A 177 2.15 29.94 -4.02
C VAL A 177 3.25 30.88 -4.52
N GLN A 178 3.97 30.45 -5.57
CA GLN A 178 5.00 31.21 -6.25
C GLN A 178 4.89 31.03 -7.76
N SER A 179 5.00 32.14 -8.49
CA SER A 179 5.05 32.13 -9.96
C SER A 179 6.50 32.26 -10.43
N HIS A 180 6.83 31.44 -11.43
CA HIS A 180 8.09 31.51 -12.17
C HIS A 180 7.74 31.63 -13.65
N ILE A 181 8.37 32.57 -14.33
CA ILE A 181 8.08 32.91 -15.72
C ILE A 181 9.39 33.18 -16.44
N TRP A 182 9.45 32.74 -17.69
CA TRP A 182 10.60 32.87 -18.55
C TRP A 182 10.15 33.20 -19.97
N MET A 183 10.96 33.98 -20.66
CA MET A 183 10.84 34.12 -22.10
C MET A 183 11.62 32.98 -22.76
N LEU A 184 10.95 32.30 -23.67
CA LEU A 184 11.49 31.17 -24.40
C LEU A 184 11.43 31.49 -25.89
N ILE A 185 12.47 31.12 -26.61
CA ILE A 185 12.55 31.30 -28.05
C ILE A 185 12.48 29.92 -28.66
N TRP A 186 11.56 29.71 -29.61
CA TRP A 186 11.59 28.49 -30.39
C TRP A 186 12.72 28.54 -31.41
N ARG A 187 13.52 27.49 -31.43
CA ARG A 187 14.52 27.26 -32.47
C ARG A 187 14.26 25.88 -33.09
N THR A 188 14.70 25.69 -34.31
CA THR A 188 14.45 24.44 -35.07
C THR A 188 15.23 23.24 -34.55
N ASP A 189 16.26 23.46 -33.73
CA ASP A 189 16.98 22.40 -33.07
C ASP A 189 16.17 21.86 -31.88
N PHE A 190 16.10 20.53 -31.78
CA PHE A 190 15.34 19.85 -30.73
C PHE A 190 15.78 20.24 -29.32
N GLU A 191 17.03 20.71 -29.17
CA GLU A 191 17.57 21.13 -27.89
C GLU A 191 16.89 22.38 -27.32
N HIS A 192 16.38 23.25 -28.18
CA HIS A 192 15.75 24.52 -27.80
C HIS A 192 14.23 24.47 -27.96
N ASN A 193 13.66 23.28 -27.82
CA ASN A 193 12.23 23.12 -27.73
C ASN A 193 11.71 23.81 -26.44
N PRO A 194 10.84 24.83 -26.54
CA PRO A 194 10.39 25.59 -25.38
C PRO A 194 9.63 24.74 -24.37
N TYR A 195 8.93 23.66 -24.81
CA TYR A 195 8.27 22.72 -23.89
C TYR A 195 9.29 22.02 -22.98
N ARG A 196 10.43 21.61 -23.54
CA ARG A 196 11.47 20.90 -22.79
C ARG A 196 12.16 21.86 -21.81
N ILE A 197 12.57 23.03 -22.29
CA ILE A 197 13.20 24.07 -21.45
C ILE A 197 12.25 24.48 -20.32
N GLN A 198 10.97 24.65 -20.61
CA GLN A 198 9.97 24.94 -19.58
C GLN A 198 9.90 23.82 -18.54
N ALA A 199 9.79 22.55 -18.97
CA ALA A 199 9.70 21.42 -18.04
C ALA A 199 10.93 21.34 -17.13
N GLU A 200 12.14 21.51 -17.69
CA GLU A 200 13.40 21.54 -16.94
C GLU A 200 13.43 22.68 -15.91
N LYS A 201 13.11 23.92 -16.34
CA LYS A 201 13.07 25.08 -15.45
C LYS A 201 12.00 24.95 -14.36
N CYS A 202 10.87 24.31 -14.67
CA CYS A 202 9.83 24.04 -13.69
C CYS A 202 10.21 22.95 -12.70
N GLU A 203 10.99 21.94 -13.11
CA GLU A 203 11.55 20.97 -12.17
C GLU A 203 12.56 21.62 -11.22
N GLU A 204 13.43 22.49 -11.75
CA GLU A 204 14.36 23.28 -10.95
C GLU A 204 13.59 24.10 -9.90
N ALA A 205 12.57 24.84 -10.33
CA ALA A 205 11.70 25.62 -9.44
C ALA A 205 10.97 24.76 -8.39
N ARG A 206 10.66 23.48 -8.70
CA ARG A 206 10.07 22.55 -7.72
C ARG A 206 11.03 22.25 -6.57
N SER A 207 12.33 22.22 -6.84
CA SER A 207 13.35 21.88 -5.85
C SER A 207 13.75 23.06 -4.96
N GLN A 208 13.43 24.29 -5.36
CA GLN A 208 13.82 25.50 -4.64
C GLN A 208 13.05 25.64 -3.33
N ALA A 209 13.79 25.84 -2.23
CA ALA A 209 13.19 26.12 -0.93
C ALA A 209 12.47 27.47 -0.96
N THR A 210 11.22 27.49 -0.52
CA THR A 210 10.42 28.72 -0.49
C THR A 210 10.47 29.34 0.89
N TRP A 211 11.05 30.53 0.97
CA TRP A 211 11.19 31.30 2.19
C TRP A 211 10.01 32.27 2.42
N ALA A 212 9.26 32.59 1.37
CA ALA A 212 8.04 33.38 1.43
C ALA A 212 7.03 32.89 0.37
N GLY A 213 5.75 32.86 0.71
CA GLY A 213 4.72 32.51 -0.26
C GLY A 213 3.34 32.89 0.24
N HIS A 214 2.39 32.97 -0.69
CA HIS A 214 1.02 33.40 -0.39
C HIS A 214 0.10 32.19 -0.24
N THR A 215 -0.94 32.37 0.56
CA THR A 215 -2.07 31.43 0.62
C THR A 215 -3.19 31.96 -0.25
N VAL A 216 -3.77 31.08 -1.08
CA VAL A 216 -4.80 31.41 -2.05
C VAL A 216 -5.97 30.46 -1.82
N PHE A 217 -7.04 30.98 -1.23
CA PHE A 217 -8.23 30.18 -0.96
C PHE A 217 -9.01 29.88 -2.25
N PRO A 218 -9.87 28.85 -2.26
CA PRO A 218 -10.76 28.59 -3.39
C PRO A 218 -11.54 29.83 -3.82
N GLY A 219 -11.46 30.18 -5.10
CA GLY A 219 -12.08 31.37 -5.69
C GLY A 219 -11.23 32.64 -5.62
N ASP A 220 -10.21 32.68 -4.76
CA ASP A 220 -9.32 33.84 -4.65
C ASP A 220 -8.32 33.90 -5.80
N VAL A 221 -7.80 35.11 -6.01
CA VAL A 221 -6.78 35.42 -7.00
C VAL A 221 -5.48 35.77 -6.30
N TYR A 222 -4.41 35.06 -6.66
CA TYR A 222 -3.05 35.48 -6.37
C TYR A 222 -2.53 36.37 -7.49
N GLU A 223 -2.20 37.59 -7.12
CA GLU A 223 -1.57 38.56 -8.01
C GLU A 223 -0.08 38.59 -7.67
N GLY A 224 0.68 37.62 -8.20
CA GLY A 224 2.12 37.54 -7.92
C GLY A 224 2.89 38.74 -8.49
N ALA A 225 2.46 39.19 -9.66
CA ALA A 225 2.91 40.39 -10.33
C ALA A 225 1.69 41.04 -10.99
N THR A 226 1.19 42.14 -10.42
CA THR A 226 -0.06 42.80 -10.84
C THR A 226 0.03 43.50 -12.19
N GLY A 227 1.22 43.61 -12.80
CA GLY A 227 1.36 44.42 -13.99
C GLY A 227 1.30 45.93 -13.70
N TYR A 228 1.28 46.35 -12.43
CA TYR A 228 1.24 47.75 -11.97
C TYR A 228 2.17 47.92 -10.76
N GLY A 229 3.21 48.76 -10.91
CA GLY A 229 4.20 49.04 -9.85
C GLY A 229 5.48 48.19 -9.93
N PRO A 230 6.35 48.20 -8.89
CA PRO A 230 7.68 47.57 -8.93
C PRO A 230 7.68 46.04 -8.98
N ALA A 231 6.51 45.40 -8.95
CA ALA A 231 6.35 43.95 -8.90
C ALA A 231 6.02 43.34 -10.28
N ASN A 232 6.59 43.86 -11.37
CA ASN A 232 6.42 43.25 -12.71
C ASN A 232 7.51 42.21 -12.97
N TYR A 233 7.15 41.12 -13.65
CA TYR A 233 8.16 40.23 -14.22
C TYR A 233 8.74 40.89 -15.47
N VAL A 234 9.86 41.57 -15.28
CA VAL A 234 10.64 42.21 -16.34
C VAL A 234 11.60 41.16 -16.89
N ILE A 235 11.30 40.61 -18.06
CA ILE A 235 12.06 39.53 -18.68
C ILE A 235 12.72 40.05 -19.95
N GLY A 236 14.04 40.04 -19.96
CA GLY A 236 14.86 40.41 -21.10
C GLY A 236 15.15 39.24 -22.03
N LEU A 237 15.19 39.52 -23.32
CA LEU A 237 15.86 38.74 -24.35
C LEU A 237 17.12 39.48 -24.76
N ASP A 238 18.26 38.81 -24.67
CA ASP A 238 19.52 39.37 -25.14
C ASP A 238 19.59 39.38 -26.67
N ALA A 239 20.43 40.27 -27.21
CA ALA A 239 20.58 40.48 -28.65
C ALA A 239 21.13 39.23 -29.38
N GLU A 240 21.89 38.38 -28.71
CA GLU A 240 22.46 37.17 -29.30
C GLU A 240 21.37 36.11 -29.50
N SER A 241 20.54 35.89 -28.48
CA SER A 241 19.37 35.01 -28.55
C SER A 241 18.40 35.41 -29.66
N ILE A 242 18.13 36.71 -29.83
CA ILE A 242 17.27 37.23 -30.91
C ILE A 242 17.90 36.96 -32.29
N LYS A 243 19.20 37.23 -32.45
CA LYS A 243 19.91 36.95 -33.71
C LYS A 243 19.95 35.46 -34.04
N ALA A 244 20.19 34.61 -33.05
CA ALA A 244 20.21 33.15 -33.22
C ALA A 244 18.84 32.62 -33.66
N ALA A 245 17.77 33.14 -33.07
CA ALA A 245 16.40 32.79 -33.43
C ALA A 245 16.06 33.13 -34.89
N GLY A 246 16.43 34.35 -35.32
CA GLY A 246 16.18 34.84 -36.68
C GLY A 246 16.79 33.99 -37.77
N ASN A 247 17.87 33.26 -37.48
CA ASN A 247 18.51 32.35 -38.44
C ASN A 247 17.78 31.00 -38.57
N THR A 248 16.89 30.66 -37.64
CA THR A 248 16.26 29.33 -37.55
C THR A 248 14.83 29.30 -38.05
N ALA A 249 14.03 30.34 -37.77
CA ALA A 249 12.62 30.37 -38.12
C ALA A 249 12.38 31.37 -39.24
N HIS A 250 11.71 30.92 -40.31
CA HIS A 250 11.31 31.77 -41.43
C HIS A 250 9.82 31.58 -41.70
N ASP A 251 9.15 32.62 -42.17
CA ASP A 251 7.79 32.49 -42.72
C ASP A 251 7.79 31.83 -44.10
N ASN A 252 6.60 31.66 -44.69
CA ASN A 252 6.43 31.05 -46.00
C ASN A 252 7.12 31.83 -47.15
N GLU A 253 7.48 33.09 -46.91
CA GLU A 253 8.17 33.96 -47.86
C GLU A 253 9.70 33.95 -47.65
N GLY A 254 10.20 33.15 -46.70
CA GLY A 254 11.61 33.09 -46.35
C GLY A 254 12.09 34.28 -45.55
N ASN A 255 11.19 35.08 -44.96
CA ASN A 255 11.60 36.16 -44.05
C ASN A 255 11.84 35.61 -42.64
N PRO A 256 12.90 36.06 -41.95
CA PRO A 256 13.18 35.60 -40.60
C PRO A 256 12.09 36.08 -39.63
N ILE A 257 11.56 35.14 -38.86
CA ILE A 257 10.57 35.37 -37.80
C ILE A 257 11.15 35.06 -36.43
N LEU A 258 10.62 35.72 -35.41
CA LEU A 258 10.99 35.52 -34.02
C LEU A 258 9.82 34.87 -33.28
N PRO A 259 9.77 33.52 -33.19
CA PRO A 259 8.72 32.81 -32.48
C PRO A 259 8.98 32.88 -30.96
N LEU A 260 8.35 33.86 -30.32
CA LEU A 260 8.46 34.09 -28.88
C LEU A 260 7.38 33.35 -28.10
N PHE A 261 7.79 32.74 -27.00
CA PHE A 261 6.93 32.05 -26.06
C PHE A 261 7.17 32.57 -24.66
N VAL A 262 6.08 32.70 -23.92
CA VAL A 262 6.10 33.00 -22.49
C VAL A 262 5.72 31.71 -21.79
N GLY A 263 6.73 31.05 -21.21
CA GLY A 263 6.57 29.78 -20.51
C GLY A 263 6.81 29.97 -19.01
N GLY A 264 6.10 29.22 -18.19
CA GLY A 264 6.29 29.29 -16.75
C GLY A 264 5.57 28.22 -15.97
N CYS A 265 5.65 28.34 -14.65
CA CYS A 265 4.91 27.53 -13.73
C CYS A 265 4.51 28.30 -12.48
N VAL A 266 3.40 27.89 -11.88
CA VAL A 266 3.04 28.25 -10.53
C VAL A 266 3.27 27.05 -9.62
N SER A 267 4.19 27.19 -8.67
CA SER A 267 4.52 26.18 -7.67
C SER A 267 3.77 26.47 -6.36
N TYR A 268 3.23 25.43 -5.73
CA TYR A 268 2.43 25.55 -4.50
C TYR A 268 2.42 24.22 -3.73
N SER A 269 2.03 24.24 -2.47
CA SER A 269 1.60 23.04 -1.73
C SER A 269 0.16 23.23 -1.23
N PHE A 270 -0.41 22.24 -0.55
CA PHE A 270 -1.73 22.35 0.06
C PHE A 270 -1.81 21.49 1.33
N PRO A 271 -2.75 21.74 2.26
CA PRO A 271 -2.75 21.12 3.58
C PRO A 271 -2.74 19.58 3.61
N ALA A 272 -3.35 18.92 2.63
CA ALA A 272 -3.41 17.46 2.55
C ALA A 272 -2.16 16.81 1.93
N ASP A 273 -1.25 17.58 1.34
CA ASP A 273 0.06 17.12 0.84
C ASP A 273 1.11 18.24 1.04
N PRO A 274 1.45 18.60 2.29
CA PRO A 274 2.29 19.76 2.59
C PRO A 274 3.76 19.53 2.26
N GLU A 275 4.19 18.26 2.22
CA GLU A 275 5.57 17.85 1.94
C GLU A 275 5.89 17.91 0.44
N LYS A 276 4.89 17.82 -0.43
CA LYS A 276 5.07 17.83 -1.87
C LYS A 276 4.73 19.19 -2.47
N ARG A 277 5.65 19.69 -3.32
CA ARG A 277 5.35 20.83 -4.20
C ARG A 277 4.64 20.36 -5.47
N HIS A 278 3.50 20.96 -5.71
CA HIS A 278 2.71 20.82 -6.92
C HIS A 278 3.03 21.97 -7.86
N ILE A 279 2.88 21.72 -9.16
CA ILE A 279 3.14 22.70 -10.20
C ILE A 279 1.98 22.72 -11.18
N THR A 280 1.54 23.92 -11.56
CA THR A 280 0.75 24.17 -12.77
C THR A 280 1.67 24.83 -13.79
N GLN A 281 1.92 24.16 -14.92
CA GLN A 281 2.69 24.71 -16.04
C GLN A 281 1.75 25.50 -16.97
N PHE A 282 2.28 26.55 -17.61
CA PHE A 282 1.54 27.36 -18.58
C PHE A 282 2.46 27.83 -19.69
N MET A 283 1.97 27.91 -20.92
CA MET A 283 2.75 28.47 -22.03
C MET A 283 1.84 29.21 -23.01
N PHE A 284 2.30 30.39 -23.38
CA PHE A 284 1.62 31.29 -24.30
C PHE A 284 2.57 31.63 -25.43
N GLN A 285 2.06 31.69 -26.65
CA GLN A 285 2.81 32.25 -27.77
C GLN A 285 2.57 33.75 -27.79
N LEU A 286 3.65 34.53 -27.89
CA LEU A 286 3.57 35.96 -28.08
C LEU A 286 3.49 36.25 -29.57
N THR A 287 2.36 36.81 -30.00
CA THR A 287 2.10 37.14 -31.42
C THR A 287 1.73 38.60 -31.57
N ARG A 288 1.85 39.11 -32.80
CA ARG A 288 1.40 40.45 -33.17
C ARG A 288 0.17 40.32 -34.06
N ARG A 289 -1.03 40.64 -33.55
CA ARG A 289 -2.29 40.48 -34.30
C ARG A 289 -2.42 39.13 -35.00
N MET A 290 -2.14 38.06 -34.25
CA MET A 290 -2.07 36.67 -34.75
C MET A 290 -1.00 36.37 -35.83
N GLN A 291 -0.07 37.30 -36.11
CA GLN A 291 1.06 37.09 -37.01
C GLN A 291 2.37 36.90 -36.25
N PRO A 292 3.33 36.11 -36.78
CA PRO A 292 4.68 36.04 -36.27
C PRO A 292 5.38 37.41 -36.30
N ILE A 293 6.26 37.65 -35.33
CA ILE A 293 7.06 38.88 -35.29
C ILE A 293 8.16 38.78 -36.35
N ARG A 294 8.14 39.65 -37.36
CA ARG A 294 9.19 39.73 -38.39
C ARG A 294 10.30 40.66 -37.90
N LEU A 295 11.57 40.25 -38.03
CA LEU A 295 12.72 41.06 -37.60
C LEU A 295 12.90 42.35 -38.41
N LYS A 296 12.39 42.40 -39.64
CA LYS A 296 12.43 43.59 -40.51
C LYS A 296 11.51 44.72 -40.04
N ASP A 297 10.56 44.42 -39.14
CA ASP A 297 9.55 45.39 -38.70
C ASP A 297 10.02 46.22 -37.48
N CYS A 298 11.31 46.18 -37.08
CA CYS A 298 11.82 47.02 -35.99
C CYS A 298 11.73 48.53 -36.30
N PRO A 299 11.34 49.38 -35.32
CA PRO A 299 11.41 49.15 -33.88
C PRO A 299 10.19 48.41 -33.29
N ILE A 300 10.45 47.43 -32.43
CA ILE A 300 9.45 46.51 -31.85
C ILE A 300 8.49 47.23 -30.87
N SER A 301 8.91 48.38 -30.35
CA SER A 301 8.20 49.16 -29.33
C SER A 301 6.87 49.78 -29.78
N ALA A 302 6.58 49.79 -31.08
CA ALA A 302 5.34 50.34 -31.64
C ALA A 302 4.19 49.32 -31.77
N PHE A 303 4.39 48.07 -31.33
CA PHE A 303 3.45 46.99 -31.59
C PHE A 303 2.52 46.64 -30.43
N GLU A 304 1.28 46.33 -30.80
CA GLU A 304 0.30 45.70 -29.93
C GLU A 304 0.50 44.18 -29.98
N PHE A 305 0.77 43.59 -28.81
CA PHE A 305 1.05 42.17 -28.66
C PHE A 305 -0.15 41.45 -28.06
N GLU A 306 -0.36 40.21 -28.48
CA GLU A 306 -1.38 39.31 -27.97
C GLU A 306 -0.73 38.02 -27.47
N LEU A 307 -1.18 37.55 -26.31
CA LEU A 307 -0.79 36.25 -25.76
C LEU A 307 -1.83 35.22 -26.16
N THR A 308 -1.40 34.26 -26.98
CA THR A 308 -2.27 33.16 -27.41
C THR A 308 -1.95 31.92 -26.59
N PRO A 309 -2.92 31.35 -25.84
CA PRO A 309 -2.70 30.10 -25.13
C PRO A 309 -2.40 28.97 -26.12
N MET A 310 -1.32 28.25 -25.87
CA MET A 310 -0.98 27.07 -26.67
C MET A 310 -1.81 25.88 -26.17
N TYR A 311 -3.03 25.74 -26.68
CA TYR A 311 -3.86 24.55 -26.47
C TYR A 311 -3.40 23.40 -27.39
N GLY A 312 -2.11 23.08 -27.35
CA GLY A 312 -1.59 21.83 -27.89
C GLY A 312 -1.50 20.85 -26.73
N GLY A 313 -2.15 19.69 -26.83
CA GLY A 313 -2.02 18.64 -25.83
C GLY A 313 -0.55 18.33 -25.63
N MET A 314 0.06 18.88 -24.57
CA MET A 314 1.29 18.30 -24.05
C MET A 314 0.91 16.86 -23.74
N PRO A 315 1.62 15.86 -24.29
CA PRO A 315 1.42 14.50 -23.85
C PRO A 315 1.55 14.54 -22.33
N SER A 316 0.48 14.14 -21.66
CA SER A 316 0.50 13.97 -20.23
C SER A 316 1.70 13.08 -19.91
N PRO A 317 2.59 13.43 -18.97
CA PRO A 317 3.69 12.54 -18.59
C PRO A 317 3.21 11.22 -17.95
N LEU A 318 1.90 10.98 -17.93
CA LEU A 318 1.26 9.75 -17.49
C LEU A 318 0.74 8.87 -18.65
N ASP A 319 0.96 9.28 -19.91
CA ASP A 319 0.76 8.43 -21.11
C ASP A 319 2.09 7.84 -21.61
#